data_AF-A0A3P5Z8S3-F1
#
_entry.id   AF-A0A3P5Z8S3-F1
#
_cell.length_a   1.000
_cell.length_b   1.000
_cell.length_c   1.000
_cell.angle_alpha   90.00
_cell.angle_beta   90.00
_cell.angle_gamma   90.00
#
_symmetry.space_group_name_H-M   'P 1'
#
loop_
_entity.id
_entity.type
_entity.pdbx_description
1 polymer ?
#
loop_
_entity_poly.entity_id
_entity_poly.type
_entity_poly.pdbx_seq_one_letter_code
_entity_poly.pdbx_strand_id
1 'polypeptide(L)'
;IYSYSTIAWAASMSKGVREDVEYGYKEKSTVGMVFNFFSGLGDKPSKGPMWKGVIVAYIIVALSWLIATANIFVVIHVIGSYQIYAMPVFEMMETLLVKKLNFRPTTILRFCVRSFYVAATMFLGMTFPIFGGLLAFFGGFAFAPTTYFIRLKYGLSWWANWVCIAFGIFLMVLSPIGELRTIVIQAKEYQFYS
;
A
#
# COMPACT_ATOMS: atom_id res chain seq x y z
N ILE A 1 -20.67 6.38 -15.74
CA ILE A 1 -20.22 6.98 -17.03
C ILE A 1 -18.80 6.54 -17.37
N TYR A 2 -17.84 6.55 -16.43
CA TYR A 2 -16.45 6.10 -16.67
C TYR A 2 -16.29 4.63 -17.14
N SER A 3 -17.25 3.74 -16.85
CA SER A 3 -17.17 2.32 -17.26
C SER A 3 -17.40 2.09 -18.76
N TYR A 4 -18.26 2.87 -19.43
CA TYR A 4 -18.54 2.63 -20.85
C TYR A 4 -17.36 3.06 -21.75
N SER A 5 -16.70 4.17 -21.41
CA SER A 5 -15.53 4.68 -22.15
C SER A 5 -14.30 3.77 -22.00
N THR A 6 -14.08 3.19 -20.82
CA THR A 6 -12.98 2.24 -20.58
C THR A 6 -13.18 0.91 -21.31
N ILE A 7 -14.43 0.43 -21.40
CA ILE A 7 -14.77 -0.78 -22.16
C ILE A 7 -14.55 -0.58 -23.67
N ALA A 8 -14.99 0.56 -24.22
CA ALA A 8 -14.77 0.90 -25.63
C ALA A 8 -13.28 1.03 -25.97
N TRP A 9 -12.50 1.66 -25.07
CA TRP A 9 -11.06 1.82 -25.23
C TRP A 9 -10.30 0.48 -25.15
N ALA A 10 -10.63 -0.38 -24.18
CA ALA A 10 -10.04 -1.71 -24.06
C ALA A 10 -10.36 -2.63 -25.25
N ALA A 11 -11.60 -2.58 -25.76
CA ALA A 11 -11.99 -3.33 -26.95
C ALA A 11 -11.25 -2.83 -28.21
N SER A 12 -11.01 -1.52 -28.31
CA SER A 12 -10.23 -0.91 -29.39
C SER A 12 -8.78 -1.39 -29.37
N MET A 13 -8.12 -1.36 -28.20
CA MET A 13 -6.76 -1.89 -28.04
C MET A 13 -6.65 -3.37 -28.38
N SER A 14 -7.63 -4.20 -27.97
CA SER A 14 -7.60 -5.65 -28.23
C SER A 14 -7.73 -6.02 -29.71
N LYS A 15 -8.34 -5.15 -30.52
CA LYS A 15 -8.51 -5.39 -31.97
C LYS A 15 -7.31 -4.94 -32.79
N GLY A 16 -6.45 -4.08 -32.23
CA GLY A 16 -5.24 -3.59 -32.89
C GLY A 16 -5.52 -2.85 -34.21
N VAL A 17 -4.44 -2.53 -34.92
CA VAL A 17 -4.52 -2.02 -36.30
C VAL A 17 -4.76 -3.23 -37.21
N ARG A 18 -5.82 -3.17 -38.01
CA ARG A 18 -6.16 -4.19 -39.00
C ARG A 18 -5.55 -3.80 -40.34
N GLU A 19 -4.55 -4.57 -40.75
CA GLU A 19 -3.72 -4.27 -41.94
C GLU A 19 -4.49 -4.38 -43.27
N ASP A 20 -5.67 -5.00 -43.27
CA ASP A 20 -6.52 -5.25 -44.44
C ASP A 20 -7.64 -4.21 -44.65
N VAL A 21 -7.63 -3.10 -43.90
CA VAL A 21 -8.70 -2.10 -43.93
C VAL A 21 -8.17 -0.74 -44.36
N GLU A 22 -8.79 -0.15 -45.39
CA GLU A 22 -8.45 1.21 -45.85
C GLU A 22 -8.94 2.24 -44.82
N TYR A 23 -7.99 2.93 -44.16
CA TYR A 23 -8.24 3.92 -43.11
C TYR A 23 -8.60 5.32 -43.64
N GLY A 24 -8.75 5.48 -44.96
CA GLY A 24 -9.17 6.72 -45.59
C GLY A 24 -10.67 6.98 -45.42
N TYR A 25 -11.07 8.25 -45.52
CA TYR A 25 -12.49 8.60 -45.63
C TYR A 25 -13.05 8.01 -46.93
N LYS A 26 -13.93 7.01 -46.79
CA LYS A 26 -14.61 6.40 -47.95
C LYS A 26 -15.42 7.42 -48.76
N GLU A 27 -15.87 8.50 -48.12
CA GLU A 27 -16.61 9.61 -48.73
C GLU A 27 -15.84 10.93 -48.59
N LYS A 28 -15.59 11.62 -49.70
CA LYS A 28 -14.91 12.93 -49.71
C LYS A 28 -15.86 14.11 -49.48
N SER A 29 -17.18 13.85 -49.40
CA SER A 29 -18.21 14.88 -49.21
C SER A 29 -18.72 14.93 -47.77
N THR A 30 -18.97 16.14 -47.24
CA THR A 30 -19.50 16.35 -45.88
C THR A 30 -20.86 15.68 -45.68
N VAL A 31 -21.70 15.64 -46.71
CA VAL A 31 -23.02 15.02 -46.67
C VAL A 31 -22.92 13.49 -46.59
N GLY A 32 -22.03 12.87 -47.37
CA GLY A 32 -21.79 11.43 -47.34
C GLY A 32 -21.25 10.94 -45.99
N MET A 33 -20.39 11.73 -45.34
CA MET A 33 -19.93 11.44 -43.98
C MET A 33 -21.06 11.47 -42.94
N VAL A 34 -21.97 12.45 -43.02
CA VAL A 34 -23.11 12.56 -42.09
C VAL A 34 -24.09 11.40 -42.29
N PHE A 35 -24.40 11.03 -43.53
CA PHE A 35 -25.30 9.89 -43.79
C PHE A 35 -24.68 8.55 -43.34
N ASN A 36 -23.41 8.29 -43.65
CA ASN A 36 -22.74 7.07 -43.19
C ASN A 36 -22.67 6.98 -41.67
N PHE A 37 -22.51 8.12 -40.97
CA PHE A 37 -22.58 8.17 -39.51
C PHE A 37 -23.96 7.74 -38.99
N PHE A 38 -25.05 8.31 -39.54
CA PHE A 38 -26.41 7.95 -39.12
C PHE A 38 -26.79 6.51 -39.48
N SER A 39 -26.34 6.00 -40.63
CA SER A 39 -26.52 4.59 -41.01
C SER A 39 -25.82 3.65 -40.04
N GLY A 40 -24.59 3.96 -39.62
CA GLY A 40 -23.85 3.17 -38.63
C GLY A 40 -24.50 3.13 -37.23
N LEU A 41 -25.34 4.11 -36.88
CA LEU A 41 -26.14 4.07 -35.65
C LEU A 41 -27.33 3.11 -35.73
N GLY A 42 -27.80 2.77 -36.93
CA GLY A 42 -28.90 1.84 -37.15
C GLY A 42 -28.47 0.37 -37.20
N ASP A 43 -27.18 0.11 -37.36
CA ASP A 43 -26.65 -1.25 -37.49
C ASP A 43 -26.68 -2.00 -36.14
N LYS A 44 -27.26 -3.21 -36.16
CA LYS A 44 -27.34 -4.05 -34.97
C LYS A 44 -25.94 -4.56 -34.60
N PRO A 45 -25.45 -4.33 -33.37
CA PRO A 45 -24.12 -4.75 -32.97
C PRO A 45 -23.97 -6.28 -32.96
N SER A 46 -22.81 -6.75 -33.43
CA SER A 46 -22.48 -8.18 -33.46
C SER A 46 -22.31 -8.76 -32.05
N LYS A 47 -23.02 -9.86 -31.76
CA LYS A 47 -23.07 -10.49 -30.42
C LYS A 47 -21.72 -11.05 -29.96
N GLY A 48 -20.88 -11.57 -30.86
CA GLY A 48 -19.62 -12.24 -30.50
C GLY A 48 -18.59 -11.32 -29.83
N PRO A 49 -18.19 -10.20 -30.47
CA PRO A 49 -17.30 -9.21 -29.86
C PRO A 49 -17.88 -8.56 -28.60
N MET A 50 -19.20 -8.44 -28.52
CA MET A 50 -19.89 -7.81 -27.38
C MET A 50 -19.75 -8.63 -26.10
N TRP A 51 -19.92 -9.96 -26.18
CA TRP A 51 -19.74 -10.85 -25.03
C TRP A 51 -18.30 -10.86 -24.50
N LYS A 52 -17.30 -10.77 -25.40
CA LYS A 52 -15.89 -10.61 -24.99
C LYS A 52 -15.66 -9.31 -24.23
N GLY A 53 -16.26 -8.21 -24.69
CA GLY A 53 -16.21 -6.92 -23.99
C GLY A 53 -16.85 -6.95 -22.59
N VAL A 54 -17.99 -7.65 -22.45
CA VAL A 54 -18.67 -7.82 -21.15
C VAL A 54 -17.81 -8.63 -20.17
N ILE A 55 -17.19 -9.73 -20.62
CA ILE A 55 -16.32 -10.55 -19.78
C ILE A 55 -15.10 -9.76 -19.31
N VAL A 56 -14.45 -9.01 -20.21
CA VAL A 56 -13.30 -8.15 -19.86
C VAL A 56 -13.71 -7.06 -18.87
N ALA A 57 -14.86 -6.42 -19.07
CA ALA A 57 -15.40 -5.43 -18.15
C ALA A 57 -15.62 -6.00 -16.74
N TYR A 58 -16.18 -7.21 -16.66
CA TYR A 58 -16.43 -7.90 -15.40
C TYR A 58 -15.13 -8.20 -14.65
N ILE A 59 -14.07 -8.64 -15.36
CA ILE A 59 -12.75 -8.91 -14.78
C ILE A 59 -12.12 -7.63 -14.21
N ILE A 60 -12.17 -6.51 -14.94
CA ILE A 60 -11.63 -5.22 -14.47
C ILE A 60 -12.37 -4.72 -13.23
N VAL A 61 -13.70 -4.82 -13.23
CA VAL A 61 -14.53 -4.43 -12.08
C VAL A 61 -14.23 -5.33 -10.88
N ALA A 62 -14.17 -6.66 -11.07
CA ALA A 62 -13.84 -7.61 -10.02
C ALA A 62 -12.45 -7.35 -9.40
N LEU A 63 -11.44 -7.04 -10.23
CA LEU A 63 -10.10 -6.70 -9.75
C LEU A 63 -10.08 -5.39 -8.95
N SER A 64 -10.88 -4.41 -9.34
CA SER A 64 -11.00 -3.13 -8.62
C SER A 64 -11.60 -3.32 -7.22
N TRP A 65 -12.62 -4.18 -7.08
CA TRP A 65 -13.18 -4.55 -5.78
C TRP A 65 -12.20 -5.31 -4.90
N LEU A 66 -11.38 -6.18 -5.49
CA LEU A 66 -10.33 -6.91 -4.77
C LEU A 66 -9.28 -5.94 -4.21
N ILE A 67 -8.84 -4.96 -5.00
CA ILE A 67 -7.88 -3.93 -4.57
C ILE A 67 -8.50 -3.06 -3.45
N ALA A 68 -9.76 -2.64 -3.60
CA ALA A 68 -10.46 -1.88 -2.57
C ALA A 68 -10.57 -2.66 -1.25
N THR A 69 -10.89 -3.95 -1.33
CA THR A 69 -10.97 -4.84 -0.16
C THR A 69 -9.60 -5.00 0.50
N ALA A 70 -8.54 -5.20 -0.27
CA ALA A 70 -7.17 -5.27 0.24
C ALA A 70 -6.78 -3.97 0.98
N ASN A 71 -7.10 -2.80 0.41
CA ASN A 71 -6.83 -1.52 1.04
C ASN A 71 -7.60 -1.35 2.36
N ILE A 72 -8.86 -1.82 2.43
CA ILE A 72 -9.64 -1.80 3.68
C ILE A 72 -8.99 -2.69 4.75
N PHE A 73 -8.53 -3.90 4.39
CA PHE A 73 -7.82 -4.77 5.33
C PHE A 73 -6.53 -4.13 5.85
N VAL A 74 -5.76 -3.45 4.99
CA VAL A 74 -4.56 -2.70 5.40
C VAL A 74 -4.94 -1.61 6.41
N VAL A 75 -6.00 -0.84 6.16
CA VAL A 75 -6.46 0.20 7.10
C VAL A 75 -6.86 -0.39 8.45
N ILE A 76 -7.68 -1.45 8.46
CA ILE A 76 -8.12 -2.12 9.70
C ILE A 76 -6.90 -2.65 10.48
N HIS A 77 -5.97 -3.29 9.79
CA HIS A 77 -4.74 -3.82 10.41
C HIS A 77 -3.86 -2.72 11.00
N VAL A 78 -3.66 -1.62 10.26
CA VAL A 78 -2.85 -0.47 10.73
C VAL A 78 -3.49 0.19 11.94
N ILE A 79 -4.82 0.38 11.94
CA ILE A 79 -5.53 0.91 13.10
C ILE A 79 -5.42 -0.04 14.30
N GLY A 80 -5.61 -1.35 14.09
CA GLY A 80 -5.53 -2.35 15.16
C GLY A 80 -4.13 -2.47 15.78
N SER A 81 -3.10 -2.55 14.94
CA SER A 81 -1.70 -2.58 15.40
C SER A 81 -1.32 -1.30 16.15
N TYR A 82 -1.73 -0.12 15.65
CA TYR A 82 -1.50 1.14 16.34
C TYR A 82 -2.10 1.16 17.75
N GLN A 83 -3.35 0.69 17.92
CA GLN A 83 -3.99 0.65 19.25
C GLN A 83 -3.20 -0.22 20.23
N ILE A 84 -2.76 -1.41 19.80
CA ILE A 84 -2.01 -2.35 20.65
C ILE A 84 -0.66 -1.78 21.05
N TYR A 85 0.07 -1.16 20.12
CA TYR A 85 1.41 -0.63 20.40
C TYR A 85 1.41 0.73 21.11
N ALA A 86 0.41 1.59 20.86
CA ALA A 86 0.37 2.93 21.45
C ALA A 86 -0.10 2.93 22.91
N MET A 87 -0.95 1.98 23.32
CA MET A 87 -1.48 1.90 24.69
C MET A 87 -0.39 1.85 25.78
N PRO A 88 0.61 0.94 25.75
CA PRO A 88 1.66 0.90 26.76
C PRO A 88 2.53 2.16 26.76
N VAL A 89 2.75 2.78 25.59
CA VAL A 89 3.51 4.03 25.47
C VAL A 89 2.77 5.18 26.15
N PHE A 90 1.44 5.29 25.94
CA PHE A 90 0.63 6.29 26.61
C PHE A 90 0.65 6.13 28.13
N GLU A 91 0.55 4.89 28.61
CA GLU A 91 0.60 4.60 30.06
C GLU A 91 1.97 4.91 30.67
N MET A 92 3.06 4.66 29.93
CA MET A 92 4.41 5.01 30.35
C MET A 92 4.59 6.53 30.46
N MET A 93 4.14 7.30 29.45
CA MET A 93 4.21 8.76 29.50
C MET A 93 3.36 9.36 30.62
N GLU A 94 2.14 8.85 30.83
CA GLU A 94 1.27 9.25 31.94
C GLU A 94 1.95 8.97 33.30
N THR A 95 2.55 7.79 33.45
CA THR A 95 3.29 7.42 34.66
C THR A 95 4.50 8.33 34.89
N LEU A 96 5.24 8.71 33.85
CA LEU A 96 6.34 9.65 33.95
C LEU A 96 5.85 11.03 34.42
N LEU A 97 4.78 11.55 33.84
CA LEU A 97 4.24 12.87 34.20
C LEU A 97 3.69 12.90 35.64
N VAL A 98 2.99 11.85 36.05
CA VAL A 98 2.38 11.78 37.38
C VAL A 98 3.42 11.48 38.46
N LYS A 99 4.32 10.51 38.25
CA LYS A 99 5.25 10.05 39.29
C LYS A 99 6.60 10.74 39.31
N LYS A 100 7.11 11.23 38.17
CA LYS A 100 8.40 11.96 38.10
C LYS A 100 8.21 13.48 38.11
N LEU A 101 7.16 13.98 37.47
CA LEU A 101 6.89 15.42 37.35
C LEU A 101 5.79 15.93 38.29
N ASN A 102 5.28 15.07 39.20
CA ASN A 102 4.29 15.41 40.24
C ASN A 102 2.99 16.05 39.71
N PHE A 103 2.59 15.76 38.47
CA PHE A 103 1.28 16.18 37.97
C PHE A 103 0.15 15.34 38.56
N ARG A 104 -1.01 15.96 38.77
CA ARG A 104 -2.22 15.24 39.22
C ARG A 104 -2.81 14.45 38.04
N PRO A 105 -3.18 13.17 38.22
CA PRO A 105 -3.81 12.38 37.17
C PRO A 105 -5.21 12.94 36.88
N THR A 106 -5.37 13.56 35.71
CA THR A 106 -6.64 14.14 35.25
C THR A 106 -6.94 13.70 33.83
N THR A 107 -8.22 13.61 33.47
CA THR A 107 -8.65 13.26 32.11
C THR A 107 -8.14 14.25 31.06
N ILE A 108 -8.00 15.52 31.45
CA ILE A 108 -7.43 16.59 30.61
C ILE A 108 -5.94 16.33 30.35
N LEU A 109 -5.17 15.97 31.39
CA LEU A 109 -3.75 15.62 31.22
C LEU A 109 -3.60 14.46 30.23
N ARG A 110 -4.44 13.41 30.34
CA ARG A 110 -4.42 12.27 29.40
C ARG A 110 -4.71 12.70 27.97
N PHE A 111 -5.70 13.56 27.75
CA PHE A 111 -6.04 14.07 26.44
C PHE A 111 -4.92 14.94 25.84
N CYS A 112 -4.34 15.85 26.63
CA CYS A 112 -3.21 16.68 26.21
C CYS A 112 -1.98 15.84 25.85
N VAL A 113 -1.61 14.86 26.67
CA VAL A 113 -0.45 13.99 26.44
C VAL A 113 -0.62 13.16 25.17
N ARG A 114 -1.81 12.59 24.95
CA ARG A 114 -2.11 11.83 23.72
C ARG A 114 -2.07 12.71 22.48
N SER A 115 -2.68 13.89 22.53
CA SER A 115 -2.71 14.82 21.40
C SER A 115 -1.31 15.34 21.08
N PHE A 116 -0.52 15.68 22.10
CA PHE A 116 0.86 16.11 21.94
C PHE A 116 1.74 15.02 21.35
N TYR A 117 1.63 13.77 21.84
CA TYR A 117 2.38 12.64 21.29
C TYR A 117 2.07 12.41 19.81
N VAL A 118 0.79 12.41 19.43
CA VAL A 118 0.37 12.24 18.03
C VAL A 118 0.88 13.39 17.16
N ALA A 119 0.76 14.63 17.63
CA ALA A 119 1.27 15.80 16.90
C ALA A 119 2.80 15.75 16.74
N ALA A 120 3.53 15.38 17.79
CA ALA A 120 4.99 15.28 17.76
C ALA A 120 5.47 14.18 16.80
N THR A 121 4.84 13.00 16.85
CA THR A 121 5.19 11.88 15.95
C THR A 121 4.83 12.18 14.49
N MET A 122 3.70 12.85 14.24
CA MET A 122 3.31 13.33 12.90
C MET A 122 4.31 14.37 12.37
N PHE A 123 4.73 15.32 13.21
CA PHE A 123 5.72 16.33 12.85
C PHE A 123 7.08 15.69 12.52
N LEU A 124 7.55 14.74 13.33
CA LEU A 124 8.80 14.02 13.08
C LEU A 124 8.72 13.19 11.79
N GLY A 125 7.59 12.53 11.52
CA GLY A 125 7.39 11.75 10.31
C GLY A 125 7.37 12.59 9.03
N MET A 126 6.83 13.82 9.10
CA MET A 126 6.88 14.75 7.97
C MET A 126 8.25 15.41 7.79
N THR A 127 8.93 15.71 8.89
CA THR A 127 10.23 16.41 8.86
C THR A 127 11.33 15.48 8.36
N PHE A 128 11.36 14.21 8.81
CA PHE A 128 12.43 13.28 8.51
C PHE A 128 11.94 12.15 7.58
N PRO A 129 12.14 12.25 6.26
CA PRO A 129 11.77 11.16 5.33
C PRO A 129 12.56 9.86 5.58
N ILE A 130 13.69 9.96 6.29
CA ILE A 130 14.58 8.85 6.69
C ILE A 130 14.00 8.02 7.86
N PHE A 131 13.02 8.57 8.60
CA PHE A 131 12.55 7.98 9.85
C PHE A 131 11.97 6.57 9.68
N GLY A 132 11.36 6.28 8.53
CA GLY A 132 10.89 4.94 8.19
C GLY A 132 12.00 3.89 8.11
N GLY A 133 13.11 4.20 7.42
CA GLY A 133 14.27 3.31 7.34
C GLY A 133 14.96 3.14 8.68
N LEU A 134 14.99 4.19 9.51
CA LEU A 134 15.55 4.13 10.86
C LEU A 134 14.73 3.22 11.79
N LEU A 135 13.40 3.29 11.74
CA LEU A 135 12.52 2.40 12.50
C LEU A 135 12.66 0.94 12.05
N ALA A 136 12.77 0.71 10.74
CA ALA A 136 13.00 -0.63 10.19
C ALA A 136 14.36 -1.20 10.63
N PHE A 137 15.41 -0.38 10.65
CA PHE A 137 16.74 -0.74 11.17
C PHE A 137 16.67 -1.23 12.63
N PHE A 138 16.04 -0.45 13.54
CA PHE A 138 15.90 -0.85 14.94
C PHE A 138 14.93 -2.02 15.14
N GLY A 139 13.89 -2.13 14.32
CA GLY A 139 12.98 -3.28 14.31
C GLY A 139 13.72 -4.59 13.99
N GLY A 140 14.62 -4.57 13.00
CA GLY A 140 15.46 -5.71 12.63
C GLY A 140 16.30 -6.26 13.80
N PHE A 141 16.80 -5.39 14.69
CA PHE A 141 17.53 -5.81 15.90
C PHE A 141 16.62 -6.35 17.00
N ALA A 142 15.40 -5.81 17.15
CA ALA A 142 14.52 -6.11 18.29
C ALA A 142 13.71 -7.42 18.14
N PHE A 143 13.40 -7.85 16.91
CA PHE A 143 12.56 -9.03 16.65
C PHE A 143 13.34 -10.36 16.63
N ALA A 144 14.66 -10.32 16.41
CA ALA A 144 15.50 -11.51 16.34
C ALA A 144 15.73 -12.24 17.68
N PRO A 145 15.78 -11.59 18.87
CA PRO A 145 15.91 -12.30 20.14
C PRO A 145 14.58 -12.85 20.68
N THR A 146 13.49 -12.11 20.49
CA THR A 146 12.22 -12.36 21.18
C THR A 146 11.48 -13.61 20.68
N THR A 147 11.70 -14.00 19.42
CA THR A 147 11.06 -15.18 18.81
C THR A 147 11.76 -16.49 19.19
N TYR A 148 13.05 -16.45 19.53
CA TYR A 148 13.88 -17.66 19.65
C TYR A 148 14.19 -18.08 21.09
N PHE A 149 14.07 -17.18 22.07
CA PHE A 149 14.38 -17.52 23.47
C PHE A 149 13.24 -18.23 24.23
N ILE A 150 12.04 -18.36 23.65
CA ILE A 150 10.88 -18.96 24.34
C ILE A 150 10.59 -20.38 23.82
N ARG A 151 11.29 -21.35 24.47
CA ARG A 151 11.02 -22.79 24.64
C ARG A 151 10.39 -23.57 23.48
N LEU A 152 11.11 -24.58 22.97
CA LEU A 152 10.55 -25.93 22.76
C LEU A 152 11.60 -27.03 23.02
N LYS A 153 11.17 -28.07 23.74
CA LYS A 153 11.93 -29.23 24.20
C LYS A 153 12.36 -30.17 23.05
N TYR A 154 13.42 -30.94 23.28
CA TYR A 154 14.10 -31.88 22.38
C TYR A 154 13.18 -32.80 21.53
N GLY A 155 13.29 -32.72 20.20
CA GLY A 155 12.61 -33.54 19.17
C GLY A 155 13.03 -33.09 17.74
N LEU A 156 12.43 -33.62 16.65
CA LEU A 156 12.63 -33.22 15.22
C LEU A 156 12.70 -31.69 14.97
N SER A 157 12.14 -30.94 15.92
CA SER A 157 12.32 -29.51 16.16
C SER A 157 13.79 -29.03 16.21
N TRP A 158 14.78 -29.85 16.55
CA TRP A 158 16.19 -29.40 16.72
C TRP A 158 16.80 -28.89 15.42
N TRP A 159 16.65 -29.62 14.31
CA TRP A 159 17.15 -29.18 13.00
C TRP A 159 16.34 -28.00 12.47
N ALA A 160 15.01 -28.01 12.64
CA ALA A 160 14.16 -26.89 12.26
C ALA A 160 14.49 -25.62 13.07
N ASN A 161 14.82 -25.76 14.35
CA ASN A 161 15.24 -24.68 15.22
C ASN A 161 16.62 -24.14 14.84
N TRP A 162 17.60 -25.00 14.53
CA TRP A 162 18.91 -24.57 14.04
C TRP A 162 18.83 -23.84 12.69
N VAL A 163 18.03 -24.33 11.75
CA VAL A 163 17.77 -23.65 10.48
C VAL A 163 17.06 -22.31 10.72
N CYS A 164 16.07 -22.28 11.60
CA CYS A 164 15.36 -21.05 11.95
C CYS A 164 16.29 -20.05 12.65
N ILE A 165 17.20 -20.49 13.52
CA ILE A 165 18.20 -19.63 14.20
C ILE A 165 19.21 -19.09 13.18
N ALA A 166 19.75 -19.95 12.31
CA ALA A 166 20.68 -19.52 11.27
C ALA A 166 20.02 -18.52 10.31
N PHE A 167 18.77 -18.76 9.92
CA PHE A 167 17.98 -17.87 9.09
C PHE A 167 17.62 -16.56 9.83
N GLY A 168 17.26 -16.63 11.11
CA GLY A 168 16.97 -15.46 11.94
C GLY A 168 18.18 -14.57 12.16
N ILE A 169 19.35 -15.16 12.40
CA ILE A 169 20.63 -14.43 12.48
C ILE A 169 20.99 -13.80 11.12
N PHE A 170 20.78 -14.54 10.03
CA PHE A 170 21.01 -14.01 8.69
C PHE A 170 20.10 -12.82 8.39
N LEU A 171 18.81 -12.90 8.73
CA LEU A 171 17.85 -11.80 8.62
C LEU A 171 18.23 -10.61 9.52
N MET A 172 18.70 -10.88 10.74
CA MET A 172 19.16 -9.85 11.68
C MET A 172 20.39 -9.09 11.18
N VAL A 173 21.22 -9.70 10.34
CA VAL A 173 22.38 -9.02 9.72
C VAL A 173 21.96 -8.31 8.43
N LEU A 174 21.19 -8.96 7.58
CA LEU A 174 20.79 -8.40 6.29
C LEU A 174 19.81 -7.23 6.40
N SER A 175 18.86 -7.28 7.34
CA SER A 175 17.84 -6.24 7.51
C SER A 175 18.47 -4.88 7.86
N PRO A 176 19.34 -4.77 8.88
CA PRO A 176 20.07 -3.54 9.15
C PRO A 176 20.96 -3.06 8.02
N ILE A 177 21.63 -3.95 7.27
CA ILE A 177 22.50 -3.56 6.14
C ILE A 177 21.67 -2.94 5.00
N GLY A 178 20.53 -3.56 4.67
CA GLY A 178 19.60 -3.04 3.66
C GLY A 178 19.06 -1.66 4.03
N GLU A 179 18.63 -1.50 5.28
CA GLU A 179 18.09 -0.23 5.77
C GLU A 179 19.17 0.86 5.95
N LEU A 180 20.40 0.49 6.32
CA LEU A 180 21.51 1.45 6.33
C LEU A 180 21.79 2.01 4.93
N ARG A 181 21.71 1.18 3.89
CA ARG A 181 21.88 1.63 2.50
C ARG A 181 20.81 2.64 2.10
N THR A 182 19.54 2.37 2.40
CA THR A 182 18.42 3.25 2.06
C THR A 182 18.53 4.57 2.81
N ILE A 183 18.85 4.53 4.12
CA ILE A 183 19.12 5.72 4.94
C ILE A 183 20.24 6.57 4.34
N VAL A 184 21.37 5.96 3.94
CA VAL A 184 22.52 6.71 3.39
C VAL A 184 22.18 7.40 2.07
N ILE A 185 21.40 6.75 1.20
CA ILE A 185 20.98 7.34 -0.08
C ILE A 185 20.00 8.49 0.18
N GLN A 186 19.00 8.28 1.04
CA GLN A 186 18.03 9.31 1.41
C GLN A 186 18.70 10.50 2.12
N ALA A 187 19.71 10.26 2.94
CA ALA A 187 20.47 11.31 3.62
C ALA A 187 21.32 12.17 2.65
N LYS A 188 21.80 11.59 1.54
CA LYS A 188 22.57 12.33 0.52
C LYS A 188 21.70 13.29 -0.30
N GLU A 189 20.45 12.92 -0.52
CA GLU A 189 19.49 13.72 -1.33
C GLU A 189 18.67 14.68 -0.45
N TYR A 190 18.80 14.61 0.87
CA TYR A 190 18.00 15.40 1.78
C TYR A 190 18.47 16.86 1.87
N GLN A 191 17.66 17.77 1.33
CA GLN A 191 17.74 19.21 1.58
C GLN A 191 16.65 19.57 2.59
N PHE A 192 17.06 20.06 3.77
CA PHE A 192 16.19 20.22 4.93
C PHE A 192 14.99 21.14 4.66
N TYR A 193 15.21 22.22 3.90
CA TYR A 193 14.22 23.16 3.38
C TYR A 193 14.88 23.91 2.20
N SER A 194 14.46 23.62 0.96
CA SER A 194 14.70 24.46 -0.22
C SER A 194 13.39 24.76 -0.92
#